data_AF-A0A7X0MDD4-F1
#
_entry.id   AF-A0A7X0MDD4-F1
#
_cell.length_a   1.000
_cell.length_b   1.000
_cell.length_c   1.000
_cell.angle_alpha   90.00
_cell.angle_beta   90.00
_cell.angle_gamma   90.00
#
_symmetry.space_group_name_H-M   'P 1'
#
loop_
_entity.id
_entity.type
_entity.pdbx_description
1 polymer ?
#
loop_
_entity_poly.entity_id
_entity_poly.type
_entity_poly.pdbx_seq_one_letter_code
_entity_poly.pdbx_strand_id
1 'polypeptide(L)'
;MDMKAWRIILALSTLAFVTQTATAADQKLVQLVDDIKEKASATFLMAYACKDALGVTYYHAVRAYGERAFQRTGASPQNTKFTFEILENRFKDDKELVQETDAMKCVWTTTEANKRLHKSETALVDYTLSAKP
;
A
#
# COMPACT_ATOMS: atom_id res chain seq x y z
N MET A 1 -3.02 -19.03 -0.80
CA MET A 1 -2.20 -17.96 -1.41
C MET A 1 -0.74 -18.34 -1.22
N ASP A 2 -0.04 -18.57 -2.32
CA ASP A 2 1.33 -19.09 -2.35
C ASP A 2 2.34 -18.00 -1.92
N MET A 3 3.29 -18.36 -1.04
CA MET A 3 4.34 -17.49 -0.50
C MET A 3 5.31 -16.94 -1.56
N LYS A 4 5.24 -17.45 -2.79
CA LYS A 4 6.09 -17.00 -3.91
C LYS A 4 5.76 -15.61 -4.41
N ALA A 5 4.48 -15.21 -4.47
CA ALA A 5 4.09 -13.86 -4.88
C ALA A 5 4.63 -12.79 -3.92
N TRP A 6 4.73 -13.11 -2.63
CA TRP A 6 5.29 -12.25 -1.59
C TRP A 6 6.79 -11.97 -1.80
N ARG A 7 7.55 -12.96 -2.30
CA ARG A 7 9.00 -12.84 -2.51
C ARG A 7 9.36 -11.91 -3.67
N ILE A 8 8.49 -11.76 -4.66
CA ILE A 8 8.74 -10.90 -5.83
C ILE A 8 8.51 -9.42 -5.47
N ILE A 9 7.55 -9.12 -4.60
CA ILE A 9 7.33 -7.77 -4.07
C ILE A 9 8.50 -7.35 -3.16
N LEU A 10 9.08 -8.28 -2.40
CA LEU A 10 10.27 -8.06 -1.57
C LEU A 10 11.59 -7.94 -2.36
N ALA A 11 11.71 -8.54 -3.56
CA ALA A 11 12.95 -8.53 -4.32
C ALA A 11 13.22 -7.23 -5.08
N LEU A 12 12.21 -6.38 -5.28
CA LEU A 12 12.35 -5.09 -5.98
C LEU A 12 12.77 -3.93 -5.07
N SER A 13 12.85 -4.14 -3.75
CA SER A 13 13.29 -3.11 -2.79
C SER A 13 14.79 -3.18 -2.43
N THR A 14 15.54 -4.19 -2.88
CA THR A 14 16.91 -4.45 -2.40
C THR A 14 18.04 -3.93 -3.31
N LEU A 15 17.73 -3.18 -4.38
CA LEU A 15 18.75 -2.57 -5.24
C LEU A 15 18.85 -1.06 -4.99
N ALA A 16 19.34 -0.71 -3.80
CA ALA A 16 20.04 0.54 -3.56
C ALA A 16 21.07 0.34 -2.44
N PHE A 17 22.35 0.50 -2.80
CA PHE A 17 23.48 0.52 -1.89
C PHE A 17 23.31 1.61 -0.81
N VAL A 18 23.79 1.30 0.40
CA VAL A 18 24.75 2.07 1.22
C VAL A 18 24.48 1.76 2.69
N THR A 19 25.49 1.20 3.36
CA THR A 19 25.62 1.17 4.81
C THR A 19 25.60 2.59 5.35
N GLN A 20 24.47 3.02 5.90
CA GLN A 20 24.40 4.14 6.83
C GLN A 20 23.88 3.58 8.15
N THR A 21 24.65 3.78 9.22
CA THR A 21 24.15 3.72 10.59
C THR A 21 23.17 4.88 10.76
N ALA A 22 22.00 4.74 10.13
CA ALA A 22 20.84 5.57 10.35
C ALA A 22 20.58 5.59 11.85
N THR A 23 20.35 6.76 12.41
CA THR A 23 20.00 6.86 13.83
C THR A 23 18.74 6.02 14.08
N ALA A 24 18.48 5.60 15.32
CA ALA A 24 17.25 4.86 15.64
C ALA A 24 15.98 5.61 15.19
N ALA A 25 16.03 6.94 15.17
CA ALA A 25 14.99 7.81 14.62
C ALA A 25 14.84 7.65 13.10
N ASP A 26 15.94 7.68 12.35
CA ASP A 26 15.92 7.49 10.89
C ASP A 26 15.44 6.09 10.51
N GLN A 27 15.85 5.06 11.26
CA GLN A 27 15.40 3.67 11.04
C GLN A 27 13.90 3.52 11.28
N LYS A 28 13.37 4.10 12.37
CA LYS A 28 11.93 4.06 12.66
C LYS A 28 11.12 4.79 11.59
N LEU A 29 11.61 5.93 11.09
CA LEU A 29 10.96 6.65 10.01
C LEU A 29 10.89 5.80 8.72
N VAL A 30 12.00 5.16 8.35
CA VAL A 30 12.05 4.26 7.18
C VAL A 30 11.04 3.13 7.33
N GLN A 31 10.99 2.47 8.50
CA GLN A 31 10.03 1.39 8.76
C GLN A 31 8.57 1.85 8.63
N LEU A 32 8.22 3.02 9.16
CA LEU A 32 6.86 3.58 9.07
C LEU A 32 6.48 3.91 7.63
N VAL A 33 7.42 4.47 6.87
CA VAL A 33 7.23 4.77 5.45
C VAL A 33 7.02 3.49 4.64
N ASP A 34 7.84 2.47 4.86
CA ASP A 34 7.75 1.22 4.11
C ASP A 34 6.45 0.46 4.45
N ASP A 35 6.03 0.46 5.72
CA ASP A 35 4.76 -0.14 6.13
C ASP A 35 3.56 0.55 5.45
N ILE A 36 3.55 1.89 5.36
CA ILE A 36 2.50 2.62 4.63
C ILE A 36 2.48 2.22 3.15
N LYS A 37 3.65 2.15 2.49
CA LYS A 37 3.72 1.76 1.07
C LYS A 37 3.20 0.33 0.86
N GLU A 38 3.57 -0.59 1.74
CA GLU A 38 3.10 -1.97 1.70
C GLU A 38 1.58 -2.05 1.90
N LYS A 39 1.04 -1.41 2.95
CA LYS A 39 -0.39 -1.46 3.25
C LYS A 39 -1.22 -0.72 2.21
N ALA A 40 -0.72 0.37 1.63
CA ALA A 40 -1.40 1.08 0.54
C ALA A 40 -1.48 0.20 -0.72
N SER A 41 -0.38 -0.48 -1.07
CA SER A 41 -0.35 -1.41 -2.21
C SER A 41 -1.26 -2.61 -1.99
N ALA A 42 -1.27 -3.19 -0.78
CA ALA A 42 -2.15 -4.30 -0.43
C ALA A 42 -3.63 -3.89 -0.45
N THR A 43 -3.94 -2.71 0.09
CA THR A 43 -5.29 -2.13 0.05
C THR A 43 -5.77 -1.93 -1.39
N PHE A 44 -4.88 -1.44 -2.25
CA PHE A 44 -5.17 -1.26 -3.67
C PHE A 44 -5.41 -2.59 -4.40
N LEU A 45 -4.59 -3.60 -4.12
CA LEU A 45 -4.78 -4.96 -4.66
C LEU A 45 -6.14 -5.54 -4.25
N MET A 46 -6.53 -5.41 -2.97
CA MET A 46 -7.83 -5.90 -2.50
C MET A 46 -8.99 -5.17 -3.18
N ALA A 47 -8.88 -3.85 -3.35
CA ALA A 47 -9.89 -3.08 -4.08
C ALA A 47 -9.99 -3.49 -5.55
N TYR A 48 -8.85 -3.75 -6.20
CA TYR A 48 -8.82 -4.23 -7.58
C TYR A 48 -9.49 -5.61 -7.71
N ALA A 49 -9.13 -6.55 -6.85
CA ALA A 49 -9.73 -7.89 -6.83
C ALA A 49 -11.23 -7.89 -6.50
N CYS A 50 -11.71 -6.87 -5.79
CA CYS A 50 -13.12 -6.70 -5.41
C CYS A 50 -13.90 -5.72 -6.30
N LYS A 51 -13.30 -5.26 -7.41
CA LYS A 51 -13.86 -4.22 -8.26
C LYS A 51 -15.20 -4.63 -8.87
N ASP A 52 -15.34 -5.88 -9.27
CA ASP A 52 -16.57 -6.39 -9.88
C ASP A 52 -17.70 -6.57 -8.85
N ALA A 53 -17.37 -7.03 -7.64
CA ALA A 53 -18.34 -7.25 -6.57
C ALA A 53 -18.83 -5.95 -5.90
N LEU A 54 -17.95 -4.96 -5.71
CA LEU A 54 -18.26 -3.70 -5.02
C LEU A 54 -18.46 -2.50 -5.95
N GLY A 55 -18.16 -2.66 -7.22
CA GLY A 55 -18.29 -1.63 -8.25
C GLY A 55 -17.11 -0.65 -8.32
N VAL A 56 -17.03 0.01 -9.48
CA VAL A 56 -15.93 0.92 -9.83
C VAL A 56 -15.82 2.14 -8.90
N THR A 57 -16.93 2.63 -8.36
CA THR A 57 -16.93 3.75 -7.43
C THR A 57 -16.22 3.41 -6.13
N TYR A 58 -16.47 2.21 -5.58
CA TYR A 58 -15.78 1.74 -4.37
C TYR A 58 -14.28 1.55 -4.63
N TYR A 59 -13.95 0.92 -5.76
CA TYR A 59 -12.57 0.77 -6.22
C TYR A 59 -11.83 2.12 -6.28
N HIS A 60 -12.42 3.14 -6.90
CA HIS A 60 -11.79 4.46 -7.00
C HIS A 60 -11.63 5.15 -5.64
N ALA A 61 -12.60 5.01 -4.73
CA ALA A 61 -12.49 5.57 -3.38
C ALA A 61 -11.33 4.94 -2.60
N VAL A 62 -11.20 3.60 -2.64
CA VAL A 62 -10.10 2.90 -1.96
C VAL A 62 -8.75 3.19 -2.61
N ARG A 63 -8.70 3.27 -3.95
CA ARG A 63 -7.49 3.71 -4.67
C ARG A 63 -7.06 5.11 -4.24
N ALA A 64 -7.97 6.08 -4.23
CA ALA A 64 -7.67 7.44 -3.82
C ALA A 64 -7.15 7.51 -2.37
N TYR A 65 -7.70 6.67 -1.49
CA TYR A 65 -7.20 6.56 -0.13
C TYR A 65 -5.76 6.02 -0.08
N GLY A 66 -5.47 4.94 -0.81
CA GLY A 66 -4.11 4.39 -0.94
C GLY A 66 -3.11 5.40 -1.51
N GLU A 67 -3.48 6.12 -2.57
CA GLU A 67 -2.64 7.16 -3.18
C GLU A 67 -2.34 8.28 -2.18
N ARG A 68 -3.36 8.76 -1.44
CA ARG A 68 -3.16 9.78 -0.40
C ARG A 68 -2.20 9.30 0.69
N ALA A 69 -2.37 8.07 1.16
CA ALA A 69 -1.51 7.51 2.20
C ALA A 69 -0.05 7.40 1.69
N PHE A 70 0.15 6.97 0.45
CA PHE A 70 1.46 6.91 -0.18
C PHE A 70 2.11 8.30 -0.32
N GLN A 71 1.34 9.33 -0.69
CA GLN A 71 1.85 10.71 -0.76
C GLN A 71 2.33 11.23 0.60
N ARG A 72 1.72 10.79 1.72
CA ARG A 72 2.18 11.17 3.07
C ARG A 72 3.58 10.66 3.40
N THR A 73 4.11 9.70 2.64
CA THR A 73 5.51 9.26 2.78
C THR A 73 6.49 10.17 2.04
N GLY A 74 6.04 11.30 1.48
CA GLY A 74 6.87 12.25 0.72
C GLY A 74 6.91 12.02 -0.79
N ALA A 75 6.13 11.07 -1.31
CA ALA A 75 6.03 10.86 -2.75
C ALA A 75 5.23 11.99 -3.43
N SER A 76 5.68 12.44 -4.61
CA SER A 76 4.92 13.43 -5.39
C SER A 76 3.59 12.84 -5.89
N PRO A 77 2.58 13.70 -6.17
CA PRO A 77 1.34 13.23 -6.78
C PRO A 77 1.55 12.49 -8.11
N GLN A 78 2.47 12.98 -8.95
CA GLN A 78 2.78 12.35 -10.24
C GLN A 78 3.41 10.97 -10.06
N ASN A 79 4.41 10.84 -9.16
CA ASN A 79 5.06 9.57 -8.90
C ASN A 79 4.08 8.57 -8.29
N THR A 80 3.22 9.04 -7.38
CA THR A 80 2.18 8.20 -6.76
C THR A 80 1.22 7.68 -7.80
N LYS A 81 0.67 8.55 -8.66
CA LYS A 81 -0.24 8.14 -9.73
C LYS A 81 0.42 7.10 -10.64
N PHE A 82 1.64 7.35 -11.07
CA PHE A 82 2.42 6.43 -11.90
C PHE A 82 2.64 5.06 -11.22
N THR A 83 2.97 5.05 -9.93
CA THR A 83 3.12 3.81 -9.16
C THR A 83 1.83 2.99 -9.15
N PHE A 84 0.68 3.62 -8.89
CA PHE A 84 -0.60 2.91 -8.84
C PHE A 84 -1.08 2.48 -10.23
N GLU A 85 -0.77 3.22 -11.30
CA GLU A 85 -0.99 2.77 -12.68
C GLU A 85 -0.13 1.54 -13.03
N ILE A 86 1.14 1.50 -12.62
CA ILE A 86 1.99 0.31 -12.79
C ILE A 86 1.40 -0.88 -12.03
N LEU A 87 0.98 -0.68 -10.79
CA LEU A 87 0.37 -1.74 -9.99
C LEU A 87 -0.90 -2.27 -10.65
N GLU A 88 -1.77 -1.39 -11.14
CA GLU A 88 -3.01 -1.79 -11.83
C GLU A 88 -2.72 -2.60 -13.09
N ASN A 89 -1.76 -2.14 -13.91
CA ASN A 89 -1.36 -2.88 -15.11
C ASN A 89 -0.81 -4.27 -14.75
N ARG A 90 -0.01 -4.38 -13.68
CA ARG A 90 0.47 -5.68 -13.18
C ARG A 90 -0.68 -6.57 -12.74
N PHE A 91 -1.65 -6.05 -12.02
CA PHE A 91 -2.82 -6.81 -11.56
C PHE A 91 -3.69 -7.29 -12.72
N LYS A 92 -3.81 -6.48 -13.76
CA LYS A 92 -4.51 -6.84 -14.99
C LYS A 92 -3.85 -8.00 -15.74
N ASP A 93 -2.51 -8.02 -15.76
CA ASP A 93 -1.74 -9.06 -16.45
C ASP A 93 -1.52 -10.32 -15.60
N ASP A 94 -1.79 -10.24 -14.28
CA ASP A 94 -1.65 -11.34 -13.34
C ASP A 94 -2.80 -12.35 -13.46
N LYS A 95 -2.52 -13.48 -14.13
CA LYS A 95 -3.47 -14.58 -14.33
C LYS A 95 -3.81 -15.33 -13.03
N GLU A 96 -3.00 -15.19 -11.98
CA GLU A 96 -3.25 -15.80 -10.68
C GLU A 96 -4.12 -14.92 -9.77
N LEU A 97 -4.30 -13.64 -10.15
CA LEU A 97 -5.17 -12.73 -9.41
C LEU A 97 -6.65 -13.02 -9.70
N VAL A 98 -7.26 -13.77 -8.80
CA VAL A 98 -8.68 -14.11 -8.85
C VAL A 98 -9.52 -12.90 -8.43
N GLN A 99 -10.49 -12.52 -9.27
CA GLN A 99 -11.53 -11.56 -8.91
C GLN A 99 -12.47 -12.20 -7.88
N GLU A 100 -12.68 -11.52 -6.77
CA GLU A 100 -13.60 -11.94 -5.73
C GLU A 100 -15.02 -11.48 -6.07
N THR A 101 -15.97 -12.40 -6.00
CA THR A 101 -17.37 -12.17 -6.37
C THR A 101 -18.29 -12.06 -5.15
N ASP A 102 -17.85 -12.54 -3.98
CA ASP A 102 -18.58 -12.36 -2.73
C ASP A 102 -18.42 -10.91 -2.21
N ALA A 103 -19.49 -10.12 -2.39
CA ALA A 103 -19.54 -8.74 -1.94
C ALA A 103 -19.31 -8.59 -0.42
N MET A 104 -19.81 -9.51 0.42
CA MET A 104 -19.64 -9.43 1.88
C MET A 104 -18.19 -9.67 2.27
N LYS A 105 -17.56 -10.69 1.66
CA LYS A 105 -16.14 -10.95 1.84
C LYS A 105 -15.28 -9.78 1.35
N CYS A 106 -15.68 -9.16 0.24
CA CYS A 106 -15.02 -7.98 -0.29
C CYS A 106 -15.11 -6.77 0.65
N VAL A 107 -16.30 -6.44 1.16
CA VAL A 107 -16.49 -5.36 2.14
C VAL A 107 -15.61 -5.59 3.37
N TRP A 108 -15.62 -6.81 3.92
CA TRP A 108 -14.83 -7.12 5.10
C TRP A 108 -13.33 -6.98 4.85
N THR A 109 -12.84 -7.58 3.77
CA THR A 109 -11.40 -7.63 3.45
C THR A 109 -10.83 -6.24 3.15
N THR A 110 -11.56 -5.45 2.36
CA THR A 110 -11.15 -4.08 2.02
C THR A 110 -11.22 -3.16 3.24
N THR A 111 -12.23 -3.31 4.11
CA THR A 111 -12.32 -2.57 5.38
C THR A 111 -11.15 -2.87 6.31
N GLU A 112 -10.78 -4.14 6.48
CA GLU A 112 -9.64 -4.53 7.31
C GLU A 112 -8.30 -4.08 6.73
N ALA A 113 -8.14 -4.08 5.40
CA ALA A 113 -6.96 -3.51 4.74
C ALA A 113 -6.86 -1.99 4.98
N ASN A 114 -7.97 -1.26 4.79
CA ASN A 114 -8.05 0.19 5.04
C ASN A 114 -7.73 0.53 6.51
N LYS A 115 -8.24 -0.26 7.46
CA LYS A 115 -7.96 -0.08 8.89
C LYS A 115 -6.49 -0.25 9.22
N ARG A 116 -5.80 -1.21 8.59
CA ARG A 116 -4.36 -1.40 8.77
C ARG A 116 -3.58 -0.22 8.21
N LEU A 117 -3.89 0.22 6.99
CA LEU A 117 -3.29 1.40 6.39
C LEU A 117 -3.48 2.64 7.26
N HIS A 118 -4.69 2.85 7.79
CA HIS A 118 -4.99 3.97 8.66
C HIS A 118 -4.14 3.98 9.95
N LYS A 119 -3.91 2.81 10.54
CA LYS A 119 -3.01 2.66 11.70
C LYS A 119 -1.58 3.05 11.35
N SER A 120 -1.07 2.61 10.20
CA SER A 120 0.28 2.97 9.73
C SER A 120 0.43 4.48 9.50
N GLU A 121 -0.57 5.10 8.87
CA GLU A 121 -0.59 6.57 8.70
C GLU A 121 -0.60 7.32 10.04
N THR A 122 -1.40 6.84 11.00
CA THR A 122 -1.50 7.44 12.34
C THR A 122 -0.16 7.34 13.05
N ALA A 123 0.51 6.18 12.99
CA ALA A 123 1.82 5.98 13.59
C ALA A 123 2.90 6.91 12.99
N LEU A 124 2.86 7.17 11.67
CA LEU A 124 3.75 8.15 11.05
C LEU A 124 3.46 9.58 11.52
N VAL A 125 2.19 9.96 11.65
CA VAL A 125 1.80 11.28 12.16
C VAL A 125 2.27 11.46 13.60
N ASP A 126 1.98 10.50 14.47
CA ASP A 126 2.38 10.53 15.89
C ASP A 126 3.90 10.62 16.03
N TYR A 127 4.64 9.83 15.24
CA TYR A 127 6.09 9.90 15.20
C TYR A 127 6.58 11.30 14.80
N THR A 128 6.03 11.86 13.72
CA THR A 128 6.40 13.19 13.21
C THR A 128 6.09 14.31 14.20
N LEU A 129 4.97 14.21 14.94
CA LEU A 129 4.61 15.17 15.98
C LEU A 129 5.52 15.05 17.19
N SER A 130 5.87 13.83 17.61
CA SER A 130 6.78 13.58 18.74
C SER A 130 8.23 13.96 18.46
N ALA A 131 8.62 14.02 17.18
CA ALA A 131 9.96 14.39 16.74
C ALA A 131 10.15 15.90 16.55
N LYS A 132 9.09 16.71 16.65
CA LYS A 132 9.21 18.18 16.69
C LYS A 132 9.66 18.62 18.09
N PRO A 133 10.70 19.48 18.20
CA PRO A 133 11.19 19.99 19.48
C PRO A 133 10.17 20.87 20.19
#